data_AF-V2X0W3-F1
#
_entry.id   AF-V2X0W3-F1
#
_cell.length_a   1.000
_cell.length_b   1.000
_cell.length_c   1.000
_cell.angle_alpha   90.00
_cell.angle_beta   90.00
_cell.angle_gamma   90.00
#
_symmetry.space_group_name_H-M   'P 1'
#
loop_
_entity.id
_entity.type
_entity.pdbx_description
1 polymer ?
#
loop_
_entity_poly.entity_id
_entity_poly.type
_entity_poly.pdbx_seq_one_letter_code
_entity_poly.pdbx_strand_id
1 'polypeptide(L)'
;MDDMRAYSGYFWMKDRTTGWGWDDEDFLTKLWYAGAYTVQTNTVPLNTGRRIPFVSAGSWANDARLGVAGPIIVDGAKRDRAVWPGDMGIAVPTSFVSTNDLLPIKNALLTMFSGIASDGALPESGPPLSQKGSDTYHGWTLIGSYNYYLYTADLPFLQNIWTNYTRAVAFLERKVDRSKGLMNVTGLRDWARLGGGGINAEGNAILYKVLTTASSLASYLAEETNDSEALALSEAYARNATRLKEVFNKEFWMEDVGMYRDNSSTTLAPQDANSFAVLYNLTAEESWKERISEGLTKNWGELGPEAPELPDTISPFIGSFELQAHFEANQNARALDLLHRTWGYMLYTNISVQSTLLEGFTVDGSLGYRSNYGYNHDAAYTSHAHGWSSGPTSALINYVLGLGVDEPMGRVWTVHPHLFNVEEDAAEGGFETPLGWFGVSWTVDEGRMMEVNISAPEGTKGAFIAPVGVDRARVVVNGGEVTEVNGEERFEVEVDG
;
A
#
# COMPACT_ATOMS: atom_id res chain seq x y z
N MET A 1 -22.02 2.47 -5.41
CA MET A 1 -22.07 2.75 -6.86
C MET A 1 -23.35 2.18 -7.44
N ASP A 2 -24.01 2.91 -8.34
CA ASP A 2 -25.24 2.45 -9.01
C ASP A 2 -24.96 1.47 -10.16
N ASP A 3 -23.72 1.43 -10.69
CA ASP A 3 -23.21 0.40 -11.58
C ASP A 3 -21.93 -0.24 -11.01
N MET A 4 -21.99 -1.54 -10.72
CA MET A 4 -20.86 -2.30 -10.18
C MET A 4 -19.76 -2.59 -11.23
N ARG A 5 -19.97 -2.22 -12.49
CA ARG A 5 -19.02 -2.39 -13.60
C ARG A 5 -18.32 -1.09 -14.01
N ALA A 6 -18.72 0.05 -13.43
CA ALA A 6 -18.13 1.35 -13.72
C ALA A 6 -16.81 1.52 -12.96
N TYR A 7 -15.78 0.76 -13.33
CA TYR A 7 -14.41 1.06 -12.93
C TYR A 7 -13.94 2.31 -13.68
N SER A 8 -13.37 3.26 -12.94
CA SER A 8 -12.78 4.50 -13.47
C SER A 8 -11.29 4.34 -13.79
N GLY A 9 -10.75 3.15 -13.58
CA GLY A 9 -9.45 2.71 -14.09
C GLY A 9 -9.52 1.28 -14.62
N TYR A 10 -8.47 0.87 -15.31
CA TYR A 10 -8.29 -0.50 -15.76
C TYR A 10 -6.80 -0.82 -15.95
N PHE A 11 -6.51 -2.10 -16.06
CA PHE A 11 -5.19 -2.61 -16.39
C PHE A 11 -5.33 -3.81 -17.32
N TRP A 12 -4.43 -3.90 -18.28
CA TRP A 12 -4.28 -5.02 -19.17
C TRP A 12 -2.79 -5.29 -19.40
N MET A 13 -2.41 -6.55 -19.24
CA MET A 13 -1.13 -7.10 -19.66
C MET A 13 -1.29 -8.60 -19.81
N LYS A 14 -0.64 -9.17 -20.83
CA LYS A 14 -0.50 -10.62 -20.95
C LYS A 14 0.57 -11.13 -20.00
N ASP A 15 0.22 -12.18 -19.27
CA ASP A 15 1.20 -13.01 -18.59
C ASP A 15 1.77 -14.05 -19.56
N ARG A 16 3.08 -14.13 -19.66
CA ARG A 16 3.79 -15.07 -20.54
C ARG A 16 4.54 -16.15 -19.77
N THR A 17 4.41 -16.18 -18.45
CA THR A 17 5.04 -17.20 -17.63
C THR A 17 4.31 -18.54 -17.81
N THR A 18 5.07 -19.63 -17.65
CA THR A 18 4.55 -21.00 -17.72
C THR A 18 5.14 -21.82 -16.58
N GLY A 19 4.50 -22.95 -16.25
CA GLY A 19 5.00 -23.89 -15.24
C GLY A 19 4.35 -23.74 -13.86
N TRP A 20 3.30 -22.93 -13.74
CA TRP A 20 2.54 -22.77 -12.49
C TRP A 20 1.33 -23.70 -12.38
N GLY A 21 0.99 -24.41 -13.45
CA GLY A 21 -0.11 -25.38 -13.48
C GLY A 21 -1.48 -24.77 -13.84
N TRP A 22 -1.59 -23.44 -13.92
CA TRP A 22 -2.73 -22.76 -14.52
C TRP A 22 -2.43 -22.14 -15.90
N ASP A 23 -1.16 -21.79 -16.18
CA ASP A 23 -0.65 -21.23 -17.45
C ASP A 23 -1.69 -20.34 -18.18
N ASP A 24 -2.10 -19.26 -17.51
CA ASP A 24 -3.21 -18.39 -17.90
C ASP A 24 -2.68 -17.04 -18.39
N GLU A 25 -2.76 -16.78 -19.70
CA GLU A 25 -2.26 -15.52 -20.29
C GLU A 25 -2.94 -14.27 -19.72
N ASP A 26 -4.13 -14.40 -19.13
CA ASP A 26 -4.86 -13.28 -18.53
C ASP A 26 -4.59 -13.15 -17.02
N PHE A 27 -3.67 -13.91 -16.43
CA PHE A 27 -3.44 -13.95 -14.98
C PHE A 27 -3.27 -12.56 -14.35
N LEU A 28 -2.36 -11.73 -14.88
CA LEU A 28 -2.09 -10.39 -14.33
C LEU A 28 -3.32 -9.48 -14.43
N THR A 29 -4.05 -9.56 -15.54
CA THR A 29 -5.29 -8.81 -15.75
C THR A 29 -6.38 -9.28 -14.78
N LYS A 30 -6.60 -10.59 -14.65
CA LYS A 30 -7.55 -11.19 -13.71
C LYS A 30 -7.22 -10.82 -12.27
N LEU A 31 -5.94 -10.84 -11.90
CA LEU A 31 -5.47 -10.47 -10.57
C LEU A 31 -5.76 -9.01 -10.25
N TRP A 32 -5.52 -8.11 -11.21
CA TRP A 32 -5.87 -6.70 -11.04
C TRP A 32 -7.36 -6.53 -10.72
N TYR A 33 -8.24 -7.18 -11.49
CA TYR A 33 -9.69 -7.12 -11.28
C TYR A 33 -10.15 -7.84 -10.00
N ALA A 34 -9.48 -8.91 -9.57
CA ALA A 34 -9.80 -9.59 -8.32
C ALA A 34 -9.54 -8.70 -7.10
N GLY A 35 -8.44 -7.94 -7.09
CA GLY A 35 -8.17 -6.96 -6.04
C GLY A 35 -9.15 -5.77 -6.08
N ALA A 36 -9.45 -5.26 -7.28
CA ALA A 36 -10.46 -4.21 -7.47
C ALA A 36 -11.85 -4.64 -6.97
N TYR A 37 -12.28 -5.85 -7.31
CA TYR A 37 -13.54 -6.43 -6.84
C TYR A 37 -13.55 -6.68 -5.34
N THR A 38 -12.42 -7.15 -4.77
CA THR A 38 -12.27 -7.32 -3.31
C THR A 38 -12.56 -6.01 -2.57
N VAL A 39 -11.90 -4.92 -2.97
CA VAL A 39 -12.08 -3.61 -2.32
C VAL A 39 -13.47 -3.03 -2.58
N GLN A 40 -14.06 -3.27 -3.76
CA GLN A 40 -15.45 -2.91 -4.03
C GLN A 40 -16.41 -3.62 -3.05
N THR A 41 -16.23 -4.92 -2.79
CA THR A 41 -17.06 -5.67 -1.82
C THR A 41 -16.87 -5.22 -0.37
N ASN A 42 -15.73 -4.61 -0.07
CA ASN A 42 -15.40 -4.08 1.26
C ASN A 42 -15.89 -2.63 1.47
N THR A 43 -16.52 -2.02 0.47
CA THR A 43 -17.24 -0.76 0.64
C THR A 43 -18.70 -1.06 0.97
N VAL A 44 -19.13 -0.71 2.20
CA VAL A 44 -20.43 -1.14 2.74
C VAL A 44 -21.28 0.04 3.23
N PRO A 45 -22.62 -0.11 3.29
CA PRO A 45 -23.48 0.90 3.89
C PRO A 45 -23.22 1.06 5.40
N LEU A 46 -23.42 2.28 5.92
CA LEU A 46 -23.07 2.67 7.29
C LEU A 46 -23.61 1.76 8.40
N ASN A 47 -24.82 1.25 8.25
CA ASN A 47 -25.54 0.50 9.28
C ASN A 47 -25.44 -1.02 9.07
N THR A 48 -24.32 -1.49 8.52
CA THR A 48 -24.11 -2.90 8.21
C THR A 48 -22.89 -3.49 8.92
N GLY A 49 -22.39 -2.84 9.98
CA GLY A 49 -21.28 -3.34 10.78
C GLY A 49 -21.65 -4.61 11.53
N ARG A 50 -20.67 -5.48 11.77
CA ARG A 50 -20.89 -6.71 12.54
C ARG A 50 -21.13 -6.37 14.00
N ARG A 51 -22.30 -6.72 14.54
CA ARG A 51 -22.69 -6.40 15.92
C ARG A 51 -21.71 -7.00 16.93
N ILE A 52 -21.38 -6.20 17.95
CA ILE A 52 -20.56 -6.60 19.09
C ILE A 52 -21.34 -6.38 20.39
N PRO A 53 -21.36 -7.35 21.33
CA PRO A 53 -20.74 -8.68 21.26
C PRO A 53 -21.32 -9.56 20.13
N PHE A 54 -20.48 -10.46 19.58
CA PHE A 54 -20.87 -11.32 18.46
C PHE A 54 -22.00 -12.28 18.84
N VAL A 55 -22.91 -12.54 17.89
CA VAL A 55 -23.92 -13.59 18.03
C VAL A 55 -23.28 -14.98 18.07
N SER A 56 -24.03 -15.98 18.56
CA SER A 56 -23.56 -17.36 18.62
C SER A 56 -23.11 -17.89 17.25
N ALA A 57 -22.13 -18.79 17.26
CA ALA A 57 -21.64 -19.46 16.06
C ALA A 57 -22.79 -20.05 15.21
N GLY A 58 -22.69 -19.88 13.89
CA GLY A 58 -23.75 -20.24 12.94
C GLY A 58 -24.82 -19.17 12.70
N SER A 59 -24.72 -18.00 13.34
CA SER A 59 -25.58 -16.84 13.11
C SER A 59 -24.77 -15.59 12.72
N TRP A 60 -25.40 -14.59 12.11
CA TRP A 60 -24.78 -13.29 11.81
C TRP A 60 -25.73 -12.13 12.13
N ALA A 61 -25.17 -11.02 12.63
CA ALA A 61 -25.88 -9.77 12.85
C ALA A 61 -25.02 -8.62 12.31
N ASN A 62 -25.42 -8.07 11.17
CA ASN A 62 -24.71 -7.01 10.45
C ASN A 62 -25.59 -5.76 10.41
N ASP A 63 -25.93 -5.23 11.59
CA ASP A 63 -26.86 -4.14 11.80
C ASP A 63 -26.30 -3.06 12.75
N ALA A 64 -25.00 -3.10 13.01
CA ALA A 64 -24.32 -2.08 13.81
C ALA A 64 -23.89 -0.89 12.94
N ARG A 65 -23.75 0.27 13.59
CA ARG A 65 -23.27 1.50 12.94
C ARG A 65 -21.74 1.51 12.89
N LEU A 66 -21.20 1.77 11.70
CA LEU A 66 -19.77 1.65 11.40
C LEU A 66 -18.92 2.91 11.61
N GLY A 67 -19.57 4.06 11.72
CA GLY A 67 -18.84 5.31 11.78
C GLY A 67 -19.73 6.53 11.75
N VAL A 68 -19.12 7.70 11.52
CA VAL A 68 -19.84 8.99 11.55
C VAL A 68 -20.66 9.25 10.30
N ALA A 69 -20.28 8.69 9.16
CA ALA A 69 -20.93 8.85 7.86
C ALA A 69 -20.72 7.59 6.98
N GLY A 70 -21.56 7.41 5.95
CA GLY A 70 -21.49 6.29 5.00
C GLY A 70 -21.61 6.75 3.55
N PRO A 71 -21.30 5.90 2.55
CA PRO A 71 -20.72 4.54 2.67
C PRO A 71 -19.34 4.55 3.33
N ILE A 72 -18.83 3.38 3.73
CA ILE A 72 -17.57 3.28 4.48
C ILE A 72 -16.79 2.03 4.06
N ILE A 73 -15.47 2.14 3.98
CA ILE A 73 -14.58 1.02 3.69
C ILE A 73 -14.28 0.23 4.96
N VAL A 74 -14.26 -1.09 4.87
CA VAL A 74 -13.94 -2.02 5.97
C VAL A 74 -12.83 -3.01 5.59
N ASP A 75 -12.33 -3.77 6.56
CA ASP A 75 -11.32 -4.83 6.37
C ASP A 75 -11.78 -5.90 5.37
N GLY A 76 -13.00 -6.41 5.56
CA GLY A 76 -13.57 -7.47 4.75
C GLY A 76 -15.10 -7.47 4.74
N ALA A 77 -15.67 -7.99 3.65
CA ALA A 77 -17.12 -8.00 3.45
C ALA A 77 -17.87 -8.93 4.42
N LYS A 78 -17.23 -10.02 4.88
CA LYS A 78 -17.88 -11.07 5.70
C LYS A 78 -17.71 -10.83 7.20
N ARG A 79 -16.45 -10.84 7.66
CA ARG A 79 -16.07 -10.88 9.07
C ARG A 79 -15.60 -9.49 9.50
N ASP A 80 -15.76 -9.21 10.78
CA ASP A 80 -15.48 -7.95 11.51
C ASP A 80 -16.25 -6.75 10.96
N ARG A 81 -16.13 -6.46 9.66
CA ARG A 81 -16.83 -5.39 8.96
C ARG A 81 -16.62 -4.11 9.77
N ALA A 82 -15.39 -3.67 9.93
CA ALA A 82 -15.04 -2.45 10.63
C ALA A 82 -13.93 -1.70 9.90
N VAL A 83 -13.78 -0.41 10.22
CA VAL A 83 -12.63 0.36 9.73
C VAL A 83 -11.39 -0.16 10.42
N TRP A 84 -10.41 -0.60 9.64
CA TRP A 84 -9.09 -0.97 10.12
C TRP A 84 -8.03 -0.20 9.30
N PRO A 85 -7.38 0.82 9.89
CA PRO A 85 -6.40 1.64 9.19
C PRO A 85 -5.23 0.86 8.58
N GLY A 86 -4.77 -0.22 9.21
CA GLY A 86 -3.72 -1.08 8.63
C GLY A 86 -4.10 -1.58 7.25
N ASP A 87 -5.31 -2.13 7.11
CA ASP A 87 -5.88 -2.62 5.86
C ASP A 87 -5.99 -1.53 4.80
N MET A 88 -6.37 -0.32 5.22
CA MET A 88 -6.44 0.85 4.36
C MET A 88 -5.08 1.21 3.76
N GLY A 89 -3.96 0.82 4.39
CA GLY A 89 -2.62 1.00 3.84
C GLY A 89 -2.43 0.36 2.46
N ILE A 90 -3.18 -0.70 2.14
CA ILE A 90 -3.19 -1.38 0.84
C ILE A 90 -4.49 -1.13 0.06
N ALA A 91 -5.63 -1.17 0.75
CA ALA A 91 -6.93 -1.06 0.11
C ALA A 91 -7.19 0.34 -0.49
N VAL A 92 -6.64 1.41 0.08
CA VAL A 92 -6.84 2.79 -0.40
C VAL A 92 -6.17 3.03 -1.76
N PRO A 93 -4.87 2.71 -1.96
CA PRO A 93 -4.26 2.74 -3.29
C PRO A 93 -5.01 1.88 -4.32
N THR A 94 -5.52 0.73 -3.90
CA THR A 94 -6.36 -0.13 -4.77
C THR A 94 -7.66 0.56 -5.17
N SER A 95 -8.40 1.16 -4.23
CA SER A 95 -9.62 1.92 -4.54
C SER A 95 -9.33 3.03 -5.54
N PHE A 96 -8.25 3.79 -5.32
CA PHE A 96 -7.87 4.92 -6.17
C PHE A 96 -7.71 4.51 -7.63
N VAL A 97 -6.86 3.52 -7.92
CA VAL A 97 -6.55 3.14 -9.31
C VAL A 97 -7.66 2.35 -10.01
N SER A 98 -8.70 1.90 -9.30
CA SER A 98 -9.73 1.02 -9.85
C SER A 98 -11.13 1.64 -9.89
N THR A 99 -11.79 1.79 -8.75
CA THR A 99 -13.15 2.36 -8.68
C THR A 99 -13.13 3.88 -8.52
N ASN A 100 -12.02 4.43 -8.01
CA ASN A 100 -11.87 5.81 -7.56
C ASN A 100 -12.99 6.27 -6.59
N ASP A 101 -13.63 5.32 -5.88
CA ASP A 101 -14.65 5.64 -4.86
C ASP A 101 -13.95 5.99 -3.53
N LEU A 102 -13.55 7.26 -3.40
CA LEU A 102 -12.77 7.75 -2.27
C LEU A 102 -13.65 8.30 -1.12
N LEU A 103 -14.96 8.44 -1.31
CA LEU A 103 -15.89 8.87 -0.26
C LEU A 103 -15.95 7.90 0.95
N PRO A 104 -16.01 6.57 0.76
CA PRO A 104 -15.89 5.59 1.84
C PRO A 104 -14.62 5.75 2.69
N ILE A 105 -13.52 6.11 2.05
CA ILE A 105 -12.21 6.31 2.68
C ILE A 105 -12.23 7.59 3.52
N LYS A 106 -12.75 8.70 2.98
CA LYS A 106 -12.99 9.94 3.74
C LYS A 106 -13.81 9.65 5.01
N ASN A 107 -14.91 8.92 4.88
CA ASN A 107 -15.81 8.60 5.98
C ASN A 107 -15.15 7.71 7.04
N ALA A 108 -14.32 6.75 6.62
CA ALA A 108 -13.52 5.92 7.52
C ALA A 108 -12.50 6.76 8.31
N LEU A 109 -11.74 7.63 7.65
CA LEU A 109 -10.77 8.52 8.30
C LEU A 109 -11.45 9.49 9.28
N LEU A 110 -12.54 10.13 8.88
CA LEU A 110 -13.34 11.00 9.77
C LEU A 110 -13.86 10.22 10.99
N THR A 111 -14.21 8.95 10.82
CA THR A 111 -14.61 8.08 11.93
C THR A 111 -13.46 7.85 12.90
N MET A 112 -12.24 7.56 12.42
CA MET A 112 -11.08 7.39 13.28
C MET A 112 -10.74 8.68 14.05
N PHE A 113 -10.74 9.83 13.39
CA PHE A 113 -10.51 11.13 14.04
C PHE A 113 -11.61 11.52 15.02
N SER A 114 -12.85 11.10 14.81
CA SER A 114 -13.93 11.32 15.78
C SER A 114 -13.72 10.55 17.09
N GLY A 115 -12.94 9.46 17.05
CA GLY A 115 -12.59 8.63 18.19
C GLY A 115 -11.28 9.00 18.87
N ILE A 116 -10.59 10.07 18.44
CA ILE A 116 -9.30 10.49 18.99
C ILE A 116 -9.42 10.82 20.49
N ALA A 117 -8.45 10.35 21.27
CA ALA A 117 -8.36 10.64 22.69
C ALA A 117 -7.76 12.03 22.97
N SER A 118 -7.89 12.51 24.21
CA SER A 118 -7.40 13.84 24.61
C SER A 118 -5.88 13.97 24.57
N ASP A 119 -5.14 12.87 24.68
CA ASP A 119 -3.68 12.83 24.49
C ASP A 119 -3.28 12.74 23.00
N GLY A 120 -4.24 12.63 22.09
CA GLY A 120 -3.99 12.50 20.66
C GLY A 120 -3.97 11.05 20.17
N ALA A 121 -4.15 10.03 21.04
CA ALA A 121 -4.18 8.63 20.60
C ALA A 121 -5.40 8.36 19.70
N LEU A 122 -5.17 7.80 18.52
CA LEU A 122 -6.21 7.32 17.62
C LEU A 122 -6.61 5.88 17.98
N PRO A 123 -7.87 5.48 17.72
CA PRO A 123 -8.28 4.10 17.88
C PRO A 123 -7.56 3.19 16.87
N GLU A 124 -7.38 1.93 17.24
CA GLU A 124 -6.86 0.87 16.36
C GLU A 124 -7.89 0.48 15.29
N SER A 125 -9.17 0.45 15.66
CA SER A 125 -10.26 0.10 14.75
C SER A 125 -11.47 1.00 14.96
N GLY A 126 -12.26 1.18 13.90
CA GLY A 126 -13.54 1.88 13.97
C GLY A 126 -14.60 1.09 14.76
N PRO A 127 -15.74 1.73 15.07
CA PRO A 127 -16.89 1.04 15.64
C PRO A 127 -17.45 -0.01 14.65
N PRO A 128 -18.14 -1.04 15.16
CA PRO A 128 -18.48 -1.27 16.57
C PRO A 128 -17.35 -1.91 17.39
N LEU A 129 -16.22 -2.30 16.77
CA LEU A 129 -15.07 -2.87 17.49
C LEU A 129 -14.42 -1.85 18.43
N SER A 130 -14.16 -0.64 17.92
CA SER A 130 -13.60 0.50 18.65
C SER A 130 -12.37 0.14 19.51
N GLN A 131 -11.49 -0.70 18.98
CA GLN A 131 -10.30 -1.16 19.68
C GLN A 131 -9.27 -0.03 19.80
N LYS A 132 -8.37 -0.15 20.79
CA LYS A 132 -7.38 0.88 21.16
C LYS A 132 -6.08 0.21 21.56
N GLY A 133 -4.99 0.97 21.55
CA GLY A 133 -3.70 0.52 22.04
C GLY A 133 -2.81 -0.10 20.97
N SER A 134 -2.89 0.44 19.74
CA SER A 134 -1.97 0.13 18.64
C SER A 134 -1.27 1.41 18.19
N ASP A 135 0.06 1.42 18.22
CA ASP A 135 0.84 2.55 17.70
C ASP A 135 1.01 2.47 16.17
N THR A 136 1.02 1.26 15.61
CA THR A 136 1.15 1.02 14.18
C THR A 136 -0.14 1.37 13.44
N TYR A 137 -1.32 0.95 13.92
CA TYR A 137 -2.62 1.35 13.33
C TYR A 137 -2.94 2.84 13.54
N HIS A 138 -2.41 3.44 14.61
CA HIS A 138 -2.39 4.90 14.75
C HIS A 138 -1.60 5.55 13.61
N GLY A 139 -0.40 5.04 13.32
CA GLY A 139 0.43 5.49 12.20
C GLY A 139 -0.28 5.31 10.84
N TRP A 140 -0.92 4.16 10.62
CA TRP A 140 -1.68 3.90 9.40
C TRP A 140 -2.83 4.87 9.16
N THR A 141 -3.49 5.36 10.22
CA THR A 141 -4.53 6.40 10.09
C THR A 141 -3.93 7.72 9.56
N LEU A 142 -2.73 8.08 10.04
CA LEU A 142 -2.03 9.29 9.60
C LEU A 142 -1.55 9.17 8.15
N ILE A 143 -0.99 8.01 7.77
CA ILE A 143 -0.56 7.71 6.41
C ILE A 143 -1.76 7.70 5.46
N GLY A 144 -2.87 7.05 5.85
CA GLY A 144 -4.10 7.00 5.07
C GLY A 144 -4.71 8.39 4.82
N SER A 145 -4.54 9.32 5.76
CA SER A 145 -4.97 10.73 5.58
C SER A 145 -4.15 11.45 4.52
N TYR A 146 -2.85 11.18 4.43
CA TYR A 146 -2.01 11.68 3.34
C TYR A 146 -2.43 11.07 2.00
N ASN A 147 -2.58 9.74 1.92
CA ASN A 147 -2.99 9.09 0.67
C ASN A 147 -4.33 9.63 0.16
N TYR A 148 -5.32 9.80 1.06
CA TYR A 148 -6.60 10.38 0.68
C TYR A 148 -6.46 11.80 0.11
N TYR A 149 -5.66 12.66 0.75
CA TYR A 149 -5.42 14.01 0.25
C TYR A 149 -4.61 14.01 -1.07
N LEU A 150 -3.61 13.15 -1.19
CA LEU A 150 -2.83 12.98 -2.43
C LEU A 150 -3.75 12.65 -3.61
N TYR A 151 -4.78 11.85 -3.42
CA TYR A 151 -5.67 11.47 -4.51
C TYR A 151 -6.80 12.48 -4.80
N THR A 152 -7.15 13.34 -3.83
CA THR A 152 -8.35 14.19 -3.91
C THR A 152 -8.11 15.69 -3.86
N ALA A 153 -6.98 16.13 -3.29
CA ALA A 153 -6.73 17.50 -2.83
C ALA A 153 -7.90 18.11 -2.01
N ASP A 154 -8.62 17.30 -1.23
CA ASP A 154 -9.77 17.73 -0.42
C ASP A 154 -9.33 18.63 0.76
N LEU A 155 -9.14 19.92 0.47
CA LEU A 155 -8.74 20.93 1.44
C LEU A 155 -9.73 21.07 2.62
N PRO A 156 -11.06 21.07 2.41
CA PRO A 156 -12.01 21.09 3.53
C PRO A 156 -11.84 19.90 4.49
N PHE A 157 -11.59 18.69 3.97
CA PHE A 157 -11.27 17.54 4.82
C PHE A 157 -9.99 17.79 5.62
N LEU A 158 -8.90 18.19 4.96
CA LEU A 158 -7.61 18.39 5.61
C LEU A 158 -7.70 19.45 6.72
N GLN A 159 -8.31 20.61 6.42
CA GLN A 159 -8.53 21.68 7.39
C GLN A 159 -9.36 21.20 8.59
N ASN A 160 -10.42 20.42 8.35
CA ASN A 160 -11.28 19.90 9.41
C ASN A 160 -10.53 18.97 10.38
N ILE A 161 -9.62 18.13 9.88
CA ILE A 161 -8.87 17.20 10.73
C ILE A 161 -7.56 17.77 11.27
N TRP A 162 -7.04 18.88 10.72
CA TRP A 162 -5.65 19.31 10.91
C TRP A 162 -5.19 19.42 12.37
N THR A 163 -6.04 20.00 13.23
CA THR A 163 -5.74 20.11 14.67
C THR A 163 -5.62 18.74 15.34
N ASN A 164 -6.47 17.77 14.97
CA ASN A 164 -6.40 16.42 15.51
C ASN A 164 -5.27 15.61 14.86
N TYR A 165 -5.00 15.82 13.57
CA TYR A 165 -3.90 15.21 12.83
C TYR A 165 -2.55 15.53 13.48
N THR A 166 -2.26 16.82 13.68
CA THR A 166 -1.01 17.27 14.31
C THR A 166 -0.87 16.79 15.76
N ARG A 167 -1.97 16.73 16.52
CA ARG A 167 -1.98 16.12 17.87
C ARG A 167 -1.68 14.62 17.85
N ALA A 168 -2.16 13.91 16.84
CA ALA A 168 -1.90 12.49 16.65
C ALA A 168 -0.46 12.23 16.18
N VAL A 169 0.13 13.06 15.32
CA VAL A 169 1.57 12.99 15.01
C VAL A 169 2.39 13.21 16.29
N ALA A 170 2.07 14.27 17.04
CA ALA A 170 2.74 14.57 18.30
C ALA A 170 2.60 13.46 19.34
N PHE A 171 1.53 12.65 19.30
CA PHE A 171 1.37 11.48 20.17
C PHE A 171 2.47 10.44 19.92
N LEU A 172 2.79 10.14 18.65
CA LEU A 172 3.88 9.23 18.30
C LEU A 172 5.25 9.86 18.58
N GLU A 173 5.46 11.13 18.25
CA GLU A 173 6.74 11.81 18.50
C GLU A 173 7.09 11.86 20.00
N ARG A 174 6.10 11.97 20.90
CA ARG A 174 6.34 11.90 22.35
C ARG A 174 6.81 10.54 22.84
N LYS A 175 6.67 9.49 22.03
CA LYS A 175 7.19 8.14 22.32
C LYS A 175 8.62 7.95 21.85
N VAL A 176 9.21 8.92 21.13
CA VAL A 176 10.63 8.90 20.76
C VAL A 176 11.49 9.05 22.01
N ASP A 177 12.31 8.03 22.28
CA ASP A 177 13.33 8.09 23.32
C ASP A 177 14.40 9.11 22.90
N ARG A 178 14.49 10.22 23.64
CA ARG A 178 15.40 11.33 23.31
C ARG A 178 16.88 10.95 23.33
N SER A 179 17.26 9.88 24.02
CA SER A 179 18.64 9.40 24.06
C SER A 179 19.00 8.51 22.86
N LYS A 180 18.00 7.89 22.24
CA LYS A 180 18.17 6.96 21.10
C LYS A 180 17.71 7.52 19.77
N GLY A 181 16.79 8.49 19.78
CA GLY A 181 16.17 9.04 18.57
C GLY A 181 15.14 8.12 17.91
N LEU A 182 14.76 7.01 18.57
CA LEU A 182 13.82 6.01 18.07
C LEU A 182 12.57 5.95 18.95
N MET A 183 11.42 5.70 18.33
CA MET A 183 10.15 5.47 19.00
C MET A 183 10.18 4.19 19.84
N ASN A 184 9.73 4.31 21.10
CA ASN A 184 9.41 3.20 21.96
C ASN A 184 7.92 2.84 21.78
N VAL A 185 7.66 1.78 21.01
CA VAL A 185 6.33 1.23 20.73
C VAL A 185 5.74 0.67 22.02
N THR A 186 4.61 1.21 22.44
CA THR A 186 3.94 0.85 23.69
C THR A 186 2.49 0.43 23.47
N GLY A 187 1.88 0.83 22.36
CA GLY A 187 0.66 0.23 21.84
C GLY A 187 1.01 -1.07 21.09
N LEU A 188 0.80 -2.21 21.75
CA LEU A 188 1.30 -3.52 21.32
C LEU A 188 0.37 -4.27 20.37
N ARG A 189 -0.82 -3.73 20.08
CA ARG A 189 -1.78 -4.40 19.22
C ARG A 189 -1.43 -4.16 17.76
N ASP A 190 -1.44 -5.23 16.97
CA ASP A 190 -1.05 -5.20 15.57
C ASP A 190 -1.75 -6.29 14.74
N TRP A 191 -1.39 -6.43 13.46
CA TRP A 191 -1.93 -7.35 12.46
C TRP A 191 -1.76 -8.86 12.77
N ALA A 192 -1.42 -9.20 14.02
CA ALA A 192 -1.09 -10.51 14.63
C ALA A 192 0.38 -10.74 14.92
N ARG A 193 1.23 -9.79 14.56
CA ARG A 193 2.67 -9.84 14.76
C ARG A 193 3.07 -10.37 16.15
N LEU A 194 3.96 -11.36 16.17
CA LEU A 194 4.60 -11.86 17.38
C LEU A 194 5.89 -11.08 17.64
N GLY A 195 6.12 -10.73 18.90
CA GLY A 195 7.23 -9.86 19.26
C GLY A 195 7.00 -8.46 18.69
N GLY A 196 6.28 -7.63 19.42
CA GLY A 196 6.12 -6.21 19.12
C GLY A 196 6.47 -5.37 20.33
N GLY A 197 6.47 -4.05 20.17
CA GLY A 197 6.76 -3.14 21.27
C GLY A 197 8.25 -2.85 21.45
N GLY A 198 8.55 -1.97 22.41
CA GLY A 198 9.92 -1.52 22.62
C GLY A 198 10.43 -0.68 21.45
N ILE A 199 11.75 -0.65 21.30
CA ILE A 199 12.38 -0.04 20.13
C ILE A 199 12.55 -1.12 19.08
N ASN A 200 11.62 -1.16 18.14
CA ASN A 200 11.61 -2.11 17.02
C ASN A 200 11.69 -1.38 15.67
N ALA A 201 12.07 -2.11 14.62
CA ALA A 201 12.26 -1.57 13.29
C ALA A 201 10.92 -1.21 12.64
N GLU A 202 9.91 -2.08 12.68
CA GLU A 202 8.60 -1.86 12.06
C GLU A 202 7.95 -0.53 12.49
N GLY A 203 7.78 -0.31 13.80
CA GLY A 203 7.14 0.89 14.32
C GLY A 203 7.92 2.17 14.01
N ASN A 204 9.25 2.09 13.95
CA ASN A 204 10.09 3.21 13.55
C ASN A 204 10.07 3.47 12.03
N ALA A 205 9.91 2.42 11.21
CA ALA A 205 9.70 2.57 9.77
C ALA A 205 8.35 3.26 9.48
N ILE A 206 7.30 2.87 10.20
CA ILE A 206 5.98 3.53 10.13
C ILE A 206 6.07 4.97 10.62
N LEU A 207 6.77 5.27 11.72
CA LEU A 207 6.96 6.65 12.19
C LEU A 207 7.69 7.51 11.13
N TYR A 208 8.70 6.95 10.47
CA TYR A 208 9.38 7.66 9.37
C TYR A 208 8.40 7.99 8.24
N LYS A 209 7.55 7.04 7.83
CA LYS A 209 6.53 7.30 6.81
C LYS A 209 5.50 8.32 7.28
N VAL A 210 5.11 8.31 8.56
CA VAL A 210 4.23 9.35 9.15
C VAL A 210 4.89 10.72 9.06
N LEU A 211 6.17 10.87 9.42
CA LEU A 211 6.85 12.16 9.43
C LEU A 211 7.04 12.73 8.01
N THR A 212 7.43 11.88 7.06
CA THR A 212 7.59 12.30 5.65
C THR A 212 6.25 12.72 5.04
N THR A 213 5.19 11.90 5.22
CA THR A 213 3.86 12.23 4.71
C THR A 213 3.20 13.41 5.44
N ALA A 214 3.43 13.57 6.75
CA ALA A 214 3.01 14.74 7.51
C ALA A 214 3.71 16.02 7.04
N SER A 215 4.99 15.94 6.67
CA SER A 215 5.71 17.06 6.06
C SER A 215 5.05 17.49 4.74
N SER A 216 4.77 16.55 3.84
CA SER A 216 4.07 16.85 2.59
C SER A 216 2.68 17.46 2.82
N LEU A 217 1.85 16.88 3.70
CA LEU A 217 0.53 17.45 4.03
C LEU A 217 0.63 18.87 4.58
N ALA A 218 1.57 19.11 5.49
CA ALA A 218 1.80 20.43 6.07
C ALA A 218 2.24 21.44 5.00
N SER A 219 3.07 21.01 4.05
CA SER A 219 3.49 21.83 2.90
C SER A 219 2.31 22.19 2.00
N TYR A 220 1.49 21.22 1.61
CA TYR A 220 0.31 21.48 0.77
C TYR A 220 -0.70 22.39 1.46
N LEU A 221 -0.94 22.19 2.76
CA LEU A 221 -1.80 23.08 3.53
C LEU A 221 -1.23 24.50 3.56
N ALA A 222 0.08 24.64 3.78
CA ALA A 222 0.73 25.94 3.81
C ALA A 222 0.63 26.67 2.47
N GLU A 223 0.81 25.96 1.36
CA GLU A 223 0.67 26.50 0.00
C GLU A 223 -0.78 26.93 -0.29
N GLU A 224 -1.75 26.06 -0.02
CA GLU A 224 -3.17 26.31 -0.34
C GLU A 224 -3.82 27.37 0.57
N THR A 225 -3.24 27.65 1.76
CA THR A 225 -3.83 28.58 2.76
C THR A 225 -2.93 29.74 3.17
N ASN A 226 -1.69 29.81 2.66
CA ASN A 226 -0.65 30.73 3.12
C ASN A 226 -0.38 30.66 4.63
N ASP A 227 -0.46 29.46 5.22
CA ASP A 227 -0.25 29.22 6.65
C ASP A 227 1.24 28.98 6.98
N SER A 228 1.88 29.98 7.58
CA SER A 228 3.29 29.90 8.00
C SER A 228 3.54 28.91 9.15
N GLU A 229 2.54 28.62 9.99
CA GLU A 229 2.67 27.62 11.06
C GLU A 229 2.67 26.20 10.46
N ALA A 230 1.83 25.95 9.47
CA ALA A 230 1.86 24.71 8.70
C ALA A 230 3.21 24.51 7.99
N LEU A 231 3.77 25.58 7.39
CA LEU A 231 5.11 25.50 6.79
C LEU A 231 6.19 25.15 7.82
N ALA A 232 6.17 25.77 9.00
CA ALA A 232 7.13 25.47 10.07
C ALA A 232 7.01 24.01 10.57
N LEU A 233 5.78 23.47 10.64
CA LEU A 233 5.54 22.06 10.94
C LEU A 233 6.12 21.15 9.86
N SER A 234 5.93 21.49 8.58
CA SER A 234 6.50 20.73 7.46
C SER A 234 8.00 20.55 7.63
N GLU A 235 8.73 21.64 7.84
CA GLU A 235 10.18 21.57 8.03
C GLU A 235 10.58 20.80 9.29
N ALA A 236 9.80 20.90 10.37
CA ALA A 236 10.06 20.17 11.61
C ALA A 236 9.92 18.65 11.41
N TYR A 237 8.86 18.21 10.74
CA TYR A 237 8.65 16.80 10.43
C TYR A 237 9.73 16.27 9.49
N ALA A 238 10.12 17.02 8.44
CA ALA A 238 11.20 16.65 7.54
C ALA A 238 12.55 16.47 8.28
N ARG A 239 12.89 17.39 9.19
CA ARG A 239 14.11 17.29 10.02
C ARG A 239 14.07 16.08 10.94
N ASN A 240 12.91 15.80 11.55
CA ASN A 240 12.74 14.63 12.42
C ASN A 240 12.82 13.31 11.64
N ALA A 241 12.23 13.24 10.44
CA ALA A 241 12.34 12.09 9.56
C ALA A 241 13.80 11.80 9.17
N THR A 242 14.56 12.85 8.78
CA THR A 242 15.98 12.74 8.43
C THR A 242 16.79 12.13 9.57
N ARG A 243 16.64 12.68 10.79
CA ARG A 243 17.31 12.16 11.99
C ARG A 243 16.91 10.72 12.31
N LEU A 244 15.62 10.40 12.17
CA LEU A 244 15.10 9.07 12.41
C LEU A 244 15.72 8.04 11.45
N LYS A 245 15.81 8.37 10.15
CA LYS A 245 16.47 7.51 9.14
C LYS A 245 17.92 7.20 9.52
N GLU A 246 18.69 8.19 9.96
CA GLU A 246 20.08 8.00 10.39
C GLU A 246 20.20 7.00 11.55
N VAL A 247 19.41 7.19 12.63
CA VAL A 247 19.47 6.29 13.80
C VAL A 247 18.86 4.92 13.52
N PHE A 248 17.84 4.84 12.66
CA PHE A 248 17.24 3.57 12.22
C PHE A 248 18.28 2.68 11.56
N ASN A 249 19.03 3.22 10.58
CA ASN A 249 20.07 2.48 9.89
C ASN A 249 21.15 1.99 10.84
N LYS A 250 21.58 2.83 11.78
CA LYS A 250 22.60 2.46 12.77
C LYS A 250 22.14 1.36 13.74
N GLU A 251 20.89 1.41 14.19
CA GLU A 251 20.39 0.49 15.21
C GLU A 251 20.04 -0.89 14.65
N PHE A 252 19.42 -0.93 13.46
CA PHE A 252 18.77 -2.14 12.97
C PHE A 252 19.52 -2.83 11.83
N TRP A 253 20.41 -2.17 11.09
CA TRP A 253 21.09 -2.81 9.96
C TRP A 253 22.04 -3.91 10.42
N MET A 254 21.95 -5.09 9.81
CA MET A 254 22.86 -6.20 10.02
C MET A 254 23.71 -6.41 8.75
N GLU A 255 24.94 -5.90 8.77
CA GLU A 255 25.83 -5.93 7.59
C GLU A 255 26.04 -7.34 7.04
N ASP A 256 26.24 -8.35 7.90
CA ASP A 256 26.48 -9.73 7.46
C ASP A 256 25.21 -10.42 6.91
N VAL A 257 24.03 -9.91 7.26
CA VAL A 257 22.73 -10.47 6.81
C VAL A 257 22.24 -9.75 5.54
N GLY A 258 22.58 -8.47 5.39
CA GLY A 258 22.04 -7.59 4.34
C GLY A 258 20.59 -7.20 4.56
N MET A 259 20.13 -7.19 5.82
CA MET A 259 18.76 -6.87 6.21
C MET A 259 18.73 -6.15 7.55
N TYR A 260 17.59 -5.52 7.86
CA TYR A 260 17.32 -4.97 9.18
C TYR A 260 16.81 -6.06 10.13
N ARG A 261 17.30 -6.06 11.37
CA ARG A 261 16.74 -6.85 12.47
C ARG A 261 15.52 -6.18 13.06
N ASP A 262 14.65 -6.99 13.64
CA ASP A 262 13.41 -6.54 14.27
C ASP A 262 13.67 -5.58 15.44
N ASN A 263 14.63 -5.92 16.31
CA ASN A 263 15.06 -5.06 17.41
C ASN A 263 16.47 -5.47 17.87
N SER A 264 17.08 -4.68 18.75
CA SER A 264 18.48 -4.91 19.14
C SER A 264 18.75 -6.15 20.01
N SER A 265 17.71 -6.85 20.46
CA SER A 265 17.83 -8.09 21.23
C SER A 265 17.73 -9.38 20.42
N THR A 266 17.46 -9.29 19.11
CA THR A 266 17.27 -10.43 18.22
C THR A 266 18.04 -10.27 16.91
N THR A 267 18.22 -11.38 16.18
CA THR A 267 18.72 -11.41 14.80
C THR A 267 17.60 -11.72 13.80
N LEU A 268 16.35 -11.82 14.25
CA LEU A 268 15.18 -11.97 13.39
C LEU A 268 15.11 -10.78 12.43
N ALA A 269 15.14 -11.03 11.13
CA ALA A 269 14.92 -10.04 10.09
C ALA A 269 13.46 -10.13 9.62
N PRO A 270 12.56 -9.24 10.10
CA PRO A 270 11.14 -9.40 9.85
C PRO A 270 10.78 -8.97 8.42
N GLN A 271 9.71 -9.54 7.88
CA GLN A 271 9.22 -9.24 6.55
C GLN A 271 8.73 -7.79 6.47
N ASP A 272 8.00 -7.33 7.49
CA ASP A 272 7.40 -6.01 7.58
C ASP A 272 8.43 -4.88 7.47
N ALA A 273 9.35 -4.77 8.42
CA ALA A 273 10.27 -3.66 8.54
C ALA A 273 11.24 -3.59 7.37
N ASN A 274 11.62 -4.74 6.80
CA ASN A 274 12.49 -4.79 5.62
C ASN A 274 11.75 -4.33 4.36
N SER A 275 10.51 -4.77 4.16
CA SER A 275 9.67 -4.30 3.05
C SER A 275 9.41 -2.79 3.16
N PHE A 276 9.02 -2.31 4.35
CA PHE A 276 8.85 -0.90 4.64
C PHE A 276 10.13 -0.09 4.44
N ALA A 277 11.29 -0.64 4.81
CA ALA A 277 12.55 0.08 4.68
C ALA A 277 12.90 0.38 3.21
N VAL A 278 12.61 -0.55 2.31
CA VAL A 278 12.76 -0.33 0.86
C VAL A 278 11.75 0.70 0.37
N LEU A 279 10.45 0.46 0.61
CA LEU A 279 9.36 1.29 0.10
C LEU A 279 9.36 2.72 0.61
N TYR A 280 9.75 2.91 1.86
CA TYR A 280 9.79 4.24 2.46
C TYR A 280 11.12 4.92 2.23
N ASN A 281 12.04 4.32 1.46
CA ASN A 281 13.38 4.85 1.23
C ASN A 281 14.10 5.14 2.58
N LEU A 282 14.11 4.15 3.47
CA LEU A 282 14.88 4.18 4.71
C LEU A 282 16.30 3.65 4.53
N THR A 283 16.59 2.96 3.44
CA THR A 283 17.95 2.46 3.14
C THR A 283 18.97 3.59 3.11
N ALA A 284 20.15 3.34 3.70
CA ALA A 284 21.25 4.29 3.67
C ALA A 284 21.90 4.38 2.27
N GLU A 285 21.85 3.28 1.51
CA GLU A 285 22.37 3.16 0.15
C GLU A 285 21.32 2.52 -0.75
N GLU A 286 21.29 2.89 -2.04
CA GLU A 286 20.38 2.28 -3.02
C GLU A 286 20.67 0.77 -3.21
N SER A 287 21.95 0.37 -3.13
CA SER A 287 22.39 -1.03 -3.22
C SER A 287 21.76 -1.92 -2.14
N TRP A 288 21.34 -1.36 -1.01
CA TRP A 288 20.73 -2.14 0.07
C TRP A 288 19.33 -2.63 -0.30
N LYS A 289 18.62 -1.95 -1.21
CA LYS A 289 17.30 -2.40 -1.67
C LYS A 289 17.39 -3.77 -2.33
N GLU A 290 18.39 -3.99 -3.18
CA GLU A 290 18.65 -5.28 -3.83
C GLU A 290 19.00 -6.37 -2.80
N ARG A 291 19.85 -6.06 -1.82
CA ARG A 291 20.23 -6.99 -0.74
C ARG A 291 19.04 -7.40 0.11
N ILE A 292 18.17 -6.46 0.46
CA ILE A 292 16.94 -6.72 1.22
C ILE A 292 15.99 -7.56 0.37
N SER A 293 15.77 -7.18 -0.89
CA SER A 293 14.96 -7.93 -1.85
C SER A 293 15.46 -9.38 -1.99
N GLU A 294 16.77 -9.63 -2.00
CA GLU A 294 17.34 -10.98 -2.01
C GLU A 294 17.10 -11.70 -0.68
N GLY A 295 17.34 -11.00 0.43
CA GLY A 295 17.15 -11.53 1.78
C GLY A 295 15.72 -11.99 2.08
N LEU A 296 14.71 -11.24 1.61
CA LEU A 296 13.30 -11.58 1.77
C LEU A 296 12.95 -12.94 1.13
N THR A 297 13.58 -13.29 -0.01
CA THR A 297 13.35 -14.58 -0.68
C THR A 297 13.77 -15.80 0.15
N LYS A 298 14.59 -15.62 1.19
CA LYS A 298 15.01 -16.73 2.07
C LYS A 298 13.83 -17.35 2.84
N ASN A 299 12.74 -16.62 2.99
CA ASN A 299 11.53 -17.09 3.67
C ASN A 299 10.47 -17.61 2.68
N TRP A 300 10.78 -17.69 1.38
CA TRP A 300 9.82 -18.15 0.39
C TRP A 300 9.64 -19.67 0.42
N GLY A 301 8.38 -20.08 0.54
CA GLY A 301 7.93 -21.44 0.26
C GLY A 301 7.31 -21.56 -1.14
N GLU A 302 6.60 -22.66 -1.36
CA GLU A 302 5.86 -22.91 -2.60
C GLU A 302 4.81 -21.84 -2.88
N LEU A 303 4.10 -21.39 -1.85
CA LEU A 303 2.94 -20.51 -1.97
C LEU A 303 3.22 -19.05 -1.58
N GLY A 304 4.47 -18.69 -1.26
CA GLY A 304 4.86 -17.33 -0.88
C GLY A 304 5.72 -17.26 0.39
N PRO A 305 5.96 -16.04 0.91
CA PRO A 305 6.80 -15.81 2.08
C PRO A 305 6.11 -16.21 3.38
N GLU A 306 6.73 -17.12 4.14
CA GLU A 306 6.38 -17.31 5.54
C GLU A 306 6.87 -16.12 6.35
N ALA A 307 5.98 -15.41 7.03
CA ALA A 307 6.36 -14.24 7.83
C ALA A 307 7.18 -14.67 9.07
N PRO A 308 8.45 -14.26 9.23
CA PRO A 308 9.26 -14.65 10.40
C PRO A 308 8.65 -14.19 11.73
N GLU A 309 8.00 -13.04 11.72
CA GLU A 309 7.29 -12.44 12.85
C GLU A 309 5.88 -13.02 13.08
N LEU A 310 5.43 -13.96 12.25
CA LEU A 310 4.20 -14.70 12.43
C LEU A 310 4.32 -16.10 11.79
N PRO A 311 5.01 -17.04 12.46
CA PRO A 311 5.31 -18.37 11.90
C PRO A 311 4.06 -19.13 11.45
N ASP A 312 4.22 -20.01 10.47
CA ASP A 312 3.16 -20.79 9.81
C ASP A 312 2.15 -19.95 9.01
N THR A 313 2.43 -18.68 8.74
CA THR A 313 1.49 -17.82 7.98
C THR A 313 2.13 -17.13 6.80
N ILE A 314 1.38 -17.11 5.70
CA ILE A 314 1.60 -16.23 4.56
C ILE A 314 0.59 -15.10 4.70
N SER A 315 1.09 -13.88 4.93
CA SER A 315 0.29 -12.68 5.14
C SER A 315 0.34 -11.79 3.89
N PRO A 316 -0.72 -11.75 3.07
CA PRO A 316 -0.77 -10.88 1.89
C PRO A 316 -0.78 -9.40 2.25
N PHE A 317 -1.08 -9.04 3.50
CA PHE A 317 -0.91 -7.68 3.99
C PHE A 317 0.55 -7.26 3.87
N ILE A 318 1.46 -7.97 4.53
CA ILE A 318 2.90 -7.68 4.44
C ILE A 318 3.47 -8.09 3.08
N GLY A 319 3.00 -9.19 2.50
CA GLY A 319 3.37 -9.63 1.16
C GLY A 319 3.08 -8.59 0.08
N SER A 320 2.04 -7.76 0.24
CA SER A 320 1.77 -6.63 -0.66
C SER A 320 2.85 -5.55 -0.60
N PHE A 321 3.48 -5.34 0.55
CA PHE A 321 4.61 -4.42 0.68
C PHE A 321 5.91 -5.05 0.18
N GLU A 322 6.13 -6.34 0.44
CA GLU A 322 7.27 -7.08 -0.12
C GLU A 322 7.25 -7.08 -1.65
N LEU A 323 6.08 -7.31 -2.26
CA LEU A 323 5.88 -7.23 -3.71
C LEU A 323 6.39 -5.90 -4.27
N GLN A 324 5.94 -4.78 -3.68
CA GLN A 324 6.36 -3.45 -4.11
C GLN A 324 7.86 -3.22 -3.82
N ALA A 325 8.40 -3.78 -2.74
CA ALA A 325 9.82 -3.67 -2.41
C ALA A 325 10.70 -4.36 -3.46
N HIS A 326 10.25 -5.47 -4.06
CA HIS A 326 10.96 -6.09 -5.18
C HIS A 326 10.99 -5.17 -6.42
N PHE A 327 9.88 -4.49 -6.74
CA PHE A 327 9.86 -3.49 -7.81
C PHE A 327 10.78 -2.30 -7.52
N GLU A 328 10.72 -1.72 -6.32
CA GLU A 328 11.63 -0.63 -5.90
C GLU A 328 13.12 -1.03 -5.91
N ALA A 329 13.42 -2.32 -5.80
CA ALA A 329 14.77 -2.85 -5.91
C ALA A 329 15.18 -3.21 -7.36
N ASN A 330 14.34 -2.90 -8.36
CA ASN A 330 14.46 -3.31 -9.76
C ASN A 330 14.59 -4.84 -9.94
N GLN A 331 13.92 -5.61 -9.08
CA GLN A 331 13.91 -7.07 -9.10
C GLN A 331 12.57 -7.61 -9.63
N ASN A 332 12.20 -7.16 -10.84
CA ASN A 332 10.90 -7.42 -11.46
C ASN A 332 10.58 -8.91 -11.58
N ALA A 333 11.58 -9.75 -11.86
CA ALA A 333 11.41 -11.20 -11.92
C ALA A 333 11.00 -11.81 -10.56
N ARG A 334 11.53 -11.28 -9.44
CA ARG A 334 11.11 -11.69 -8.09
C ARG A 334 9.68 -11.23 -7.82
N ALA A 335 9.34 -9.99 -8.18
CA ALA A 335 7.99 -9.49 -8.05
C ALA A 335 6.97 -10.37 -8.80
N LEU A 336 7.27 -10.77 -10.04
CA LEU A 336 6.44 -11.68 -10.82
C LEU A 336 6.31 -13.05 -10.17
N ASP A 337 7.43 -13.67 -9.75
CA ASP A 337 7.40 -14.96 -9.04
C ASP A 337 6.49 -14.89 -7.79
N LEU A 338 6.61 -13.81 -7.00
CA LEU A 338 5.76 -13.61 -5.82
C LEU A 338 4.27 -13.44 -6.16
N LEU A 339 3.94 -12.72 -7.26
CA LEU A 339 2.57 -12.60 -7.77
C LEU A 339 1.97 -14.00 -8.00
N HIS A 340 2.71 -14.87 -8.69
CA HIS A 340 2.29 -16.23 -8.97
C HIS A 340 2.16 -17.10 -7.73
N ARG A 341 3.17 -17.13 -6.86
CA ARG A 341 3.17 -17.95 -5.64
C ARG A 341 1.97 -17.64 -4.76
N THR A 342 1.80 -16.36 -4.43
CA THR A 342 0.85 -15.93 -3.39
C THR A 342 -0.53 -15.72 -3.96
N TRP A 343 -0.64 -14.89 -5.01
CA TRP A 343 -1.94 -14.51 -5.55
C TRP A 343 -2.42 -15.45 -6.64
N GLY A 344 -1.52 -16.05 -7.41
CA GLY A 344 -1.86 -17.18 -8.28
C GLY A 344 -2.49 -18.33 -7.49
N TYR A 345 -1.88 -18.72 -6.36
CA TYR A 345 -2.51 -19.68 -5.45
C TYR A 345 -3.93 -19.27 -5.06
N MET A 346 -4.14 -18.02 -4.60
CA MET A 346 -5.48 -17.54 -4.22
C MET A 346 -6.48 -17.61 -5.37
N LEU A 347 -6.08 -17.32 -6.62
CA LEU A 347 -7.01 -17.29 -7.75
C LEU A 347 -7.36 -18.68 -8.29
N TYR A 348 -6.46 -19.67 -8.17
CA TYR A 348 -6.66 -20.97 -8.81
C TYR A 348 -6.89 -22.13 -7.83
N THR A 349 -6.64 -21.96 -6.54
CA THR A 349 -6.94 -23.01 -5.55
C THR A 349 -8.45 -23.24 -5.43
N ASN A 350 -8.87 -24.50 -5.23
CA ASN A 350 -10.29 -24.87 -5.13
C ASN A 350 -10.91 -24.57 -3.76
N ILE A 351 -10.10 -24.17 -2.77
CA ILE A 351 -10.57 -23.79 -1.44
C ILE A 351 -10.85 -22.29 -1.32
N SER A 352 -10.48 -21.48 -2.32
CA SER A 352 -10.82 -20.06 -2.38
C SER A 352 -12.10 -19.83 -3.22
N VAL A 353 -12.55 -18.58 -3.31
CA VAL A 353 -13.68 -18.20 -4.18
C VAL A 353 -13.24 -17.77 -5.59
N GLN A 354 -11.94 -17.80 -5.89
CA GLN A 354 -11.37 -17.57 -7.23
C GLN A 354 -11.80 -16.24 -7.92
N SER A 355 -12.18 -15.24 -7.12
CA SER A 355 -12.73 -13.96 -7.61
C SER A 355 -12.44 -12.77 -6.68
N THR A 356 -12.16 -13.05 -5.41
CA THR A 356 -11.68 -12.08 -4.41
C THR A 356 -10.48 -12.66 -3.65
N LEU A 357 -9.77 -11.82 -2.92
CA LEU A 357 -8.49 -12.16 -2.31
C LEU A 357 -8.65 -12.53 -0.83
N LEU A 358 -7.97 -13.60 -0.44
CA LEU A 358 -7.98 -14.16 0.91
C LEU A 358 -7.27 -13.22 1.89
N GLU A 359 -7.74 -13.19 3.13
CA GLU A 359 -7.07 -12.49 4.23
C GLU A 359 -5.64 -12.99 4.49
N GLY A 360 -5.43 -14.28 4.31
CA GLY A 360 -4.17 -14.96 4.54
C GLY A 360 -4.40 -16.46 4.56
N PHE A 361 -3.32 -17.22 4.61
CA PHE A 361 -3.36 -18.68 4.65
C PHE A 361 -2.08 -19.21 5.31
N THR A 362 -2.08 -20.50 5.64
CA THR A 362 -0.90 -21.15 6.22
C THR A 362 0.09 -21.55 5.13
N VAL A 363 1.34 -21.86 5.50
CA VAL A 363 2.39 -22.23 4.52
C VAL A 363 2.05 -23.49 3.71
N ASP A 364 1.16 -24.35 4.23
CA ASP A 364 0.61 -25.53 3.54
C ASP A 364 -0.60 -25.22 2.64
N GLY A 365 -1.00 -23.94 2.56
CA GLY A 365 -2.13 -23.46 1.76
C GLY A 365 -3.47 -23.48 2.47
N SER A 366 -3.60 -24.05 3.67
CA SER A 366 -4.90 -24.14 4.35
C SER A 366 -5.47 -22.76 4.71
N LEU A 367 -6.80 -22.67 4.83
CA LEU A 367 -7.50 -21.47 5.33
C LEU A 367 -7.31 -21.26 6.84
N GLY A 368 -6.33 -21.91 7.47
CA GLY A 368 -6.01 -21.82 8.89
C GLY A 368 -5.20 -20.58 9.28
N TYR A 369 -5.31 -19.46 8.56
CA TYR A 369 -4.58 -18.23 8.87
C TYR A 369 -4.69 -17.88 10.36
N ARG A 370 -3.56 -17.64 11.02
CA ARG A 370 -3.47 -17.35 12.46
C ARG A 370 -4.16 -18.36 13.39
N SER A 371 -4.31 -19.62 12.98
CA SER A 371 -4.98 -20.65 13.80
C SER A 371 -4.38 -20.75 15.21
N ASN A 372 -3.05 -20.68 15.31
CA ASN A 372 -2.29 -20.72 16.57
C ASN A 372 -2.31 -19.37 17.34
N TYR A 373 -2.78 -18.29 16.72
CA TYR A 373 -2.60 -16.90 17.19
C TYR A 373 -3.91 -16.09 17.14
N GLY A 374 -4.97 -16.68 17.71
CA GLY A 374 -6.23 -16.01 18.02
C GLY A 374 -7.44 -16.42 17.18
N TYR A 375 -7.25 -17.18 16.10
CA TYR A 375 -8.36 -17.59 15.22
C TYR A 375 -8.95 -18.95 15.61
N ASN A 376 -8.55 -19.48 16.77
CA ASN A 376 -9.15 -20.65 17.43
C ASN A 376 -9.30 -21.89 16.54
N HIS A 377 -8.39 -22.06 15.57
CA HIS A 377 -8.43 -23.13 14.57
C HIS A 377 -9.74 -23.21 13.77
N ASP A 378 -10.43 -22.08 13.56
CA ASP A 378 -11.64 -21.99 12.75
C ASP A 378 -11.32 -21.49 11.33
N ALA A 379 -11.21 -22.40 10.37
CA ALA A 379 -10.98 -22.06 8.97
C ALA A 379 -12.09 -21.20 8.35
N ALA A 380 -13.32 -21.25 8.88
CA ALA A 380 -14.41 -20.38 8.41
C ALA A 380 -14.23 -18.93 8.87
N TYR A 381 -13.33 -18.68 9.82
CA TYR A 381 -13.01 -17.33 10.30
C TYR A 381 -12.23 -16.53 9.24
N THR A 382 -11.30 -17.16 8.50
CA THR A 382 -10.51 -16.47 7.47
C THR A 382 -11.41 -15.80 6.43
N SER A 383 -11.16 -14.52 6.12
CA SER A 383 -11.92 -13.81 5.08
C SER A 383 -11.48 -14.24 3.69
N HIS A 384 -12.44 -14.36 2.77
CA HIS A 384 -12.17 -14.61 1.35
C HIS A 384 -12.20 -13.33 0.50
N ALA A 385 -12.56 -12.20 1.11
CA ALA A 385 -12.53 -10.88 0.51
C ALA A 385 -11.98 -9.92 1.58
N HIS A 386 -10.67 -9.69 1.55
CA HIS A 386 -9.97 -8.85 2.51
C HIS A 386 -9.11 -7.81 1.81
N GLY A 387 -9.33 -6.53 2.14
CA GLY A 387 -8.81 -5.41 1.36
C GLY A 387 -7.30 -5.28 1.47
N TRP A 388 -6.71 -5.77 2.56
CA TRP A 388 -5.27 -5.72 2.76
C TRP A 388 -4.47 -6.63 1.81
N SER A 389 -5.15 -7.48 1.03
CA SER A 389 -4.54 -8.43 0.09
C SER A 389 -4.52 -7.91 -1.33
N SER A 390 -5.08 -6.73 -1.60
CA SER A 390 -5.25 -6.20 -2.95
C SER A 390 -4.05 -5.43 -3.50
N GLY A 391 -2.89 -5.52 -2.85
CA GLY A 391 -1.65 -4.86 -3.26
C GLY A 391 -1.28 -5.00 -4.74
N PRO A 392 -1.47 -6.18 -5.39
CA PRO A 392 -1.20 -6.33 -6.82
C PRO A 392 -1.92 -5.33 -7.70
N THR A 393 -3.16 -4.93 -7.38
CA THR A 393 -3.95 -4.02 -8.22
C THR A 393 -3.25 -2.66 -8.36
N SER A 394 -2.80 -2.06 -7.26
CA SER A 394 -2.03 -0.81 -7.31
C SER A 394 -0.60 -1.03 -7.79
N ALA A 395 0.03 -2.15 -7.45
CA ALA A 395 1.41 -2.42 -7.87
C ALA A 395 1.54 -2.57 -9.40
N LEU A 396 0.58 -3.23 -10.05
CA LEU A 396 0.54 -3.38 -11.51
C LEU A 396 0.37 -2.04 -12.23
N ILE A 397 -0.37 -1.08 -11.65
CA ILE A 397 -0.48 0.27 -12.20
C ILE A 397 0.80 1.08 -11.94
N ASN A 398 1.26 1.12 -10.70
CA ASN A 398 2.35 2.01 -10.30
C ASN A 398 3.71 1.56 -10.83
N TYR A 399 3.95 0.24 -10.92
CA TYR A 399 5.26 -0.32 -11.29
C TYR A 399 5.24 -0.90 -12.70
N VAL A 400 4.33 -1.83 -13.01
CA VAL A 400 4.36 -2.51 -14.32
C VAL A 400 3.94 -1.56 -15.44
N LEU A 401 2.73 -0.99 -15.37
CA LEU A 401 2.34 0.09 -16.26
C LEU A 401 3.25 1.31 -16.08
N GLY A 402 3.70 1.54 -14.83
CA GLY A 402 4.65 2.56 -14.44
C GLY A 402 4.02 3.90 -14.09
N LEU A 403 2.69 4.00 -14.03
CA LEU A 403 1.96 5.26 -13.87
C LEU A 403 1.72 5.57 -12.40
N GLY A 404 2.33 6.66 -11.90
CA GLY A 404 2.17 7.14 -10.52
C GLY A 404 1.79 8.63 -10.45
N VAL A 405 1.16 9.01 -9.34
CA VAL A 405 0.90 10.42 -8.97
C VAL A 405 1.83 10.84 -7.84
N ASP A 406 2.58 11.91 -8.05
CA ASP A 406 3.62 12.38 -7.12
C ASP A 406 3.16 13.58 -6.28
N GLU A 407 2.18 14.33 -6.79
CA GLU A 407 1.54 15.47 -6.13
C GLU A 407 0.02 15.40 -6.20
N PRO A 408 -0.72 16.19 -5.39
CA PRO A 408 -2.17 16.07 -5.26
C PRO A 408 -2.92 16.03 -6.60
N MET A 409 -3.79 15.04 -6.75
CA MET A 409 -4.60 14.72 -7.95
C MET A 409 -3.80 14.39 -9.21
N GLY A 410 -2.48 14.20 -9.12
CA GLY A 410 -1.62 14.04 -10.29
C GLY A 410 -1.24 15.37 -10.95
N ARG A 411 -1.20 16.49 -10.21
CA ARG A 411 -0.59 17.75 -10.70
C ARG A 411 0.83 17.51 -11.20
N VAL A 412 1.56 16.64 -10.50
CA VAL A 412 2.82 16.04 -10.94
C VAL A 412 2.64 14.52 -10.97
N TRP A 413 3.13 13.90 -12.04
CA TRP A 413 3.02 12.46 -12.28
C TRP A 413 4.29 11.90 -12.93
N THR A 414 4.48 10.59 -12.79
CA THR A 414 5.60 9.86 -13.38
C THR A 414 5.11 8.64 -14.14
N VAL A 415 5.76 8.35 -15.28
CA VAL A 415 5.66 7.09 -16.03
C VAL A 415 7.03 6.41 -16.04
N HIS A 416 7.19 5.38 -15.22
CA HIS A 416 8.39 4.56 -15.13
C HIS A 416 8.03 3.07 -15.15
N PRO A 417 7.85 2.47 -16.34
CA PRO A 417 7.43 1.09 -16.48
C PRO A 417 8.45 0.10 -15.91
N HIS A 418 8.00 -1.04 -15.41
CA HIS A 418 8.84 -2.17 -15.00
C HIS A 418 8.49 -3.39 -15.86
N LEU A 419 9.45 -3.83 -16.66
CA LEU A 419 9.27 -4.92 -17.61
C LEU A 419 9.54 -6.27 -16.95
N PHE A 420 8.79 -7.30 -17.32
CA PHE A 420 9.07 -8.69 -16.96
C PHE A 420 9.90 -9.39 -18.05
N ASN A 421 9.63 -9.07 -19.31
CA ASN A 421 10.38 -9.48 -20.48
C ASN A 421 10.61 -8.27 -21.40
N VAL A 422 11.86 -8.07 -21.83
CA VAL A 422 12.28 -6.94 -22.67
C VAL A 422 12.09 -7.17 -24.17
N GLU A 423 11.50 -8.30 -24.60
CA GLU A 423 11.40 -8.67 -26.01
C GLU A 423 9.96 -8.59 -26.58
N GLU A 424 8.92 -8.79 -25.76
CA GLU A 424 7.53 -8.84 -26.26
C GLU A 424 6.47 -8.38 -25.23
N ASP A 425 6.85 -7.64 -24.19
CA ASP A 425 5.87 -7.16 -23.21
C ASP A 425 5.06 -5.98 -23.78
N ALA A 426 3.80 -5.94 -23.36
CA ALA A 426 2.90 -4.83 -23.62
C ALA A 426 1.98 -4.66 -22.42
N ALA A 427 1.74 -3.42 -22.03
CA ALA A 427 0.76 -3.10 -21.01
C ALA A 427 -0.04 -1.86 -21.41
N GLU A 428 -1.29 -1.82 -20.95
CA GLU A 428 -2.20 -0.70 -21.14
C GLU A 428 -3.05 -0.54 -19.88
N GLY A 429 -3.29 0.70 -19.48
CA GLY A 429 -4.14 0.98 -18.33
C GLY A 429 -4.15 2.45 -17.94
N GLY A 430 -4.79 2.73 -16.82
CA GLY A 430 -4.91 4.09 -16.32
C GLY A 430 -6.00 4.22 -15.26
N PHE A 431 -6.21 5.46 -14.82
CA PHE A 431 -7.23 5.83 -13.84
C PHE A 431 -7.63 7.30 -13.99
N GLU A 432 -8.81 7.64 -13.48
CA GLU A 432 -9.25 9.03 -13.37
C GLU A 432 -8.81 9.67 -12.05
N THR A 433 -8.51 10.96 -12.08
CA THR A 433 -8.43 11.83 -10.89
C THR A 433 -9.42 12.98 -11.06
N PRO A 434 -9.61 13.86 -10.05
CA PRO A 434 -10.40 15.07 -10.22
C PRO A 434 -9.91 16.01 -11.34
N LEU A 435 -8.66 15.86 -11.82
CA LEU A 435 -8.13 16.62 -12.97
C LEU A 435 -8.52 15.99 -14.31
N GLY A 436 -8.90 14.72 -14.36
CA GLY A 436 -9.25 14.00 -15.58
C GLY A 436 -8.57 12.62 -15.67
N TRP A 437 -8.57 12.06 -16.88
CA TRP A 437 -8.00 10.75 -17.18
C TRP A 437 -6.48 10.79 -17.28
N PHE A 438 -5.81 9.85 -16.61
CA PHE A 438 -4.41 9.51 -16.80
C PHE A 438 -4.34 8.09 -17.35
N GLY A 439 -3.70 7.92 -18.50
CA GLY A 439 -3.57 6.61 -19.14
C GLY A 439 -2.23 6.42 -19.83
N VAL A 440 -1.77 5.19 -19.84
CA VAL A 440 -0.52 4.80 -20.49
C VAL A 440 -0.78 3.54 -21.30
N SER A 441 -0.17 3.47 -22.48
CA SER A 441 0.03 2.20 -23.18
C SER A 441 1.45 2.12 -23.71
N TRP A 442 2.04 0.95 -23.62
CA TRP A 442 3.36 0.73 -24.18
C TRP A 442 3.53 -0.68 -24.71
N THR A 443 4.43 -0.82 -25.69
CA THR A 443 4.88 -2.09 -26.25
C THR A 443 6.39 -2.07 -26.40
N VAL A 444 7.03 -3.20 -26.13
CA VAL A 444 8.46 -3.42 -26.41
C VAL A 444 8.60 -4.49 -27.49
N ASP A 445 9.52 -4.28 -28.43
CA ASP A 445 9.86 -5.25 -29.47
C ASP A 445 11.18 -5.98 -29.22
N GLU A 446 11.47 -7.00 -30.04
CA GLU A 446 12.72 -7.77 -30.00
C GLU A 446 13.99 -6.91 -30.16
N GLY A 447 13.85 -5.71 -30.75
CA GLY A 447 14.92 -4.72 -30.89
C GLY A 447 15.15 -3.89 -29.65
N ARG A 448 14.43 -4.15 -28.54
CA ARG A 448 14.43 -3.37 -27.30
C ARG A 448 14.05 -1.90 -27.53
N MET A 449 13.22 -1.67 -28.55
CA MET A 449 12.59 -0.40 -28.84
C MET A 449 11.22 -0.37 -28.16
N MET A 450 10.96 0.67 -27.37
CA MET A 450 9.70 0.88 -26.66
C MET A 450 8.88 1.99 -27.31
N GLU A 451 7.65 1.69 -27.71
CA GLU A 451 6.67 2.71 -28.14
C GLU A 451 5.74 2.99 -26.95
N VAL A 452 5.61 4.26 -26.55
CA VAL A 452 4.88 4.70 -25.35
C VAL A 452 3.89 5.79 -25.72
N ASN A 453 2.62 5.60 -25.38
CA ASN A 453 1.58 6.62 -25.45
C ASN A 453 1.14 6.99 -24.04
N ILE A 454 1.12 8.28 -23.75
CA ILE A 454 0.67 8.83 -22.47
C ILE A 454 -0.49 9.79 -22.74
N SER A 455 -1.58 9.61 -22.00
CA SER A 455 -2.71 10.53 -21.91
C SER A 455 -2.70 11.15 -20.52
N ALA A 456 -2.69 12.48 -20.44
CA ALA A 456 -2.73 13.20 -19.17
C ALA A 456 -3.51 14.51 -19.30
N PRO A 457 -4.17 15.01 -18.24
CA PRO A 457 -4.90 16.27 -18.29
C PRO A 457 -4.00 17.49 -18.55
N GLU A 458 -4.56 18.48 -19.24
CA GLU A 458 -3.93 19.78 -19.45
C GLU A 458 -3.56 20.46 -18.12
N GLY A 459 -2.43 21.18 -18.10
CA GLY A 459 -1.95 21.90 -16.92
C GLY A 459 -1.25 21.02 -15.87
N THR A 460 -0.98 19.75 -16.19
CA THR A 460 -0.19 18.84 -15.36
C THR A 460 1.26 18.77 -15.83
N LYS A 461 2.16 18.27 -14.97
CA LYS A 461 3.57 18.05 -15.27
C LYS A 461 3.94 16.58 -15.13
N GLY A 462 4.62 16.04 -16.12
CA GLY A 462 4.98 14.63 -16.19
C GLY A 462 6.47 14.39 -16.33
N ALA A 463 6.91 13.22 -15.90
CA ALA A 463 8.20 12.66 -16.29
C ALA A 463 8.03 11.24 -16.82
N PHE A 464 8.70 10.93 -17.93
CA PHE A 464 8.93 9.55 -18.37
C PHE A 464 10.36 9.15 -18.04
N ILE A 465 10.53 7.96 -17.48
CA ILE A 465 11.84 7.37 -17.18
C ILE A 465 11.87 6.01 -17.87
N ALA A 466 12.74 5.88 -18.87
CA ALA A 466 12.84 4.63 -19.61
C ALA A 466 13.29 3.46 -18.70
N PRO A 467 12.68 2.27 -18.87
CA PRO A 467 12.98 1.12 -18.02
C PRO A 467 14.35 0.52 -18.33
N VAL A 468 14.93 -0.14 -17.33
CA VAL A 468 16.15 -0.95 -17.50
C VAL A 468 15.92 -1.99 -18.60
N GLY A 469 16.88 -2.10 -19.53
CA GLY A 469 16.87 -3.07 -20.62
C GLY A 469 16.28 -2.55 -21.93
N VAL A 470 15.61 -1.40 -21.95
CA VAL A 470 15.21 -0.71 -23.19
C VAL A 470 16.36 0.13 -23.72
N ASP A 471 16.67 -0.01 -25.01
CA ASP A 471 17.74 0.76 -25.66
C ASP A 471 17.26 2.14 -26.09
N ARG A 472 16.01 2.23 -26.55
CA ARG A 472 15.38 3.46 -27.05
C ARG A 472 13.88 3.43 -26.79
N ALA A 473 13.32 4.57 -26.42
CA ALA A 473 11.88 4.78 -26.27
C ALA A 473 11.39 5.93 -27.16
N ARG A 474 10.20 5.77 -27.74
CA ARG A 474 9.46 6.78 -28.48
C ARG A 474 8.23 7.11 -27.68
N VAL A 475 8.19 8.31 -27.16
CA VAL A 475 7.16 8.77 -26.23
C VAL A 475 6.28 9.79 -26.93
N VAL A 476 4.97 9.54 -26.89
CA VAL A 476 3.94 10.46 -27.39
C VAL A 476 3.02 10.82 -26.23
N VAL A 477 2.90 12.12 -25.96
CA VAL A 477 1.99 12.65 -24.92
C VAL A 477 0.84 13.36 -25.61
N ASN A 478 -0.40 12.96 -25.30
CA ASN A 478 -1.65 13.51 -25.86
C ASN A 478 -1.68 13.61 -27.40
N GLY A 479 -1.01 12.68 -28.11
CA GLY A 479 -0.93 12.69 -29.57
C GLY A 479 -0.05 13.80 -30.17
N GLY A 480 0.79 14.43 -29.35
CA GLY A 480 1.75 15.46 -29.75
C GLY A 480 2.97 14.92 -30.51
N GLU A 481 4.07 15.68 -30.49
CA GLU A 481 5.31 15.28 -31.16
C GLU A 481 5.95 14.05 -30.50
N VAL A 482 6.49 13.16 -31.33
CA VAL A 482 7.25 11.99 -30.87
C VAL A 482 8.57 12.46 -30.28
N THR A 483 8.80 12.17 -29.01
CA THR A 483 10.08 12.40 -28.34
C THR A 483 10.86 11.09 -28.26
N GLU A 484 12.12 11.10 -28.67
CA GLU A 484 13.01 9.95 -28.52
C GLU A 484 13.85 10.08 -27.25
N VAL A 485 13.87 9.01 -26.46
CA VAL A 485 14.59 8.91 -25.19
C VAL A 485 15.53 7.70 -25.28
N ASN A 486 16.81 7.85 -24.97
CA ASN A 486 17.78 6.75 -25.08
C ASN A 486 18.09 6.16 -23.71
N GLY A 487 18.16 4.83 -23.58
CA GLY A 487 18.53 4.16 -22.34
C GLY A 487 17.77 4.68 -21.10
N GLU A 488 18.41 4.70 -19.93
CA GLU A 488 17.84 5.16 -18.65
C GLU A 488 17.69 6.70 -18.55
N GLU A 489 17.54 7.42 -19.67
CA GLU A 489 17.33 8.86 -19.67
C GLU A 489 15.93 9.24 -19.13
N ARG A 490 15.86 10.40 -18.47
CA ARG A 490 14.63 11.02 -17.97
C ARG A 490 14.17 12.09 -18.94
N PHE A 491 12.92 11.98 -19.38
CA PHE A 491 12.22 12.97 -20.19
C PHE A 491 11.18 13.68 -19.34
N GLU A 492 11.21 15.02 -19.30
CA GLU A 492 10.23 15.83 -18.58
C GLU A 492 9.32 16.56 -19.57
N VAL A 493 8.04 16.66 -19.22
CA VAL A 493 7.01 17.25 -20.08
C VAL A 493 6.04 18.10 -19.26
N GLU A 494 5.73 19.29 -19.76
CA GLU A 494 4.56 20.06 -19.33
C GLU A 494 3.43 19.82 -20.33
N VAL A 495 2.23 19.47 -19.83
CA VAL A 495 1.08 19.16 -20.70
C VAL A 495 0.34 20.45 -21.01
N ASP A 496 0.80 21.13 -22.06
CA ASP A 496 0.17 22.33 -22.62
C ASP A 496 -1.04 21.93 -23.51
N GLY A 497 -2.10 22.75 -23.45
CA GLY A 497 -3.35 22.55 -24.20
C GLY A 497 -3.35 23.08 -25.63
#